data_AF-A0A966W352-F1
#
_entry.id   AF-A0A966W352-F1
#
_cell.length_a   1.000
_cell.length_b   1.000
_cell.length_c   1.000
_cell.angle_alpha   90.00
_cell.angle_beta   90.00
_cell.angle_gamma   90.00
#
_symmetry.space_group_name_H-M   'P 1'
#
loop_
_entity.id
_entity.type
_entity.pdbx_description
1 polymer ?
#
loop_
_entity_poly.entity_id
_entity_poly.type
_entity_poly.pdbx_seq_one_letter_code
_entity_poly.pdbx_strand_id
1 'polypeptide(L)'
;MSNNLAEKQNDKLEYHIIPAPTAIETFRDSGYRSTAAALAELIDNSIEANASTIQVMTFEAPYTVSRRTVQRIDKIAVYDDGAGMSPEVLAIALQFGNGTRLKTRKGMGRFGIGLPNASVSQCCRVEIFSWQNGKCYTTHLDVNEIKEQNLQYANVVSACEMPSELLANIEGKVGKSGTLVVWSKCDRLDVARTATLYRDMEKDLCRLYRHYLDNDSSYGRKVNIQLISTGKDRKVDTLLANDPLYLLTPNNVPGKENEATNVAYGKPIPIEVEYAPGKTSTVEMRFSIALPETQALGGNSIVGRHYQHNTGISFVRAGREIDFGTFGFFNPREERQRWWGCEIRFEPELDELFGVTNNKQSVRSISYVDMKELEDTYEDSLEEVLQDDKRLWLKVELSKHFANNNKSLMKDIEARGVGARSNSNKQEIIGDKSTKVANEQLKDVKTPTKASVEAKKKTEEQKLDEWKDRLEKADPKLTDEEIAEIAQHKAKLKIDKDFSTWPGEQFFTVETRGETTVISINKRHTFFTELYEPLLDHGDSKFVQALDLLMMAYAEAEAELYSHADELEQIRSKWGHYVQKFLKALKEEA
;
A
#
# COMPACT_ATOMS: atom_id res chain seq x y z
N MET A 1 52.26 66.68 -21.56
CA MET A 1 52.75 65.29 -21.69
C MET A 1 52.88 64.73 -20.29
N SER A 2 51.85 64.05 -19.81
CA SER A 2 51.73 62.58 -19.86
C SER A 2 52.27 61.98 -18.57
N ASN A 3 51.37 61.66 -17.64
CA ASN A 3 51.31 60.34 -17.01
C ASN A 3 50.06 60.25 -16.12
N ASN A 4 48.94 59.96 -16.78
CA ASN A 4 47.85 59.19 -16.20
C ASN A 4 48.39 57.77 -15.97
N LEU A 5 48.85 57.47 -14.76
CA LEU A 5 49.11 56.12 -14.30
C LEU A 5 47.95 55.69 -13.41
N ALA A 6 46.92 55.19 -14.09
CA ALA A 6 46.06 54.08 -13.71
C ALA A 6 45.93 53.78 -12.20
N GLU A 7 45.02 54.47 -11.53
CA GLU A 7 44.17 53.80 -10.54
C GLU A 7 43.18 52.93 -11.32
N LYS A 8 43.62 51.72 -11.69
CA LYS A 8 42.68 50.64 -12.00
C LYS A 8 41.90 50.37 -10.72
N GLN A 9 40.64 50.81 -10.69
CA GLN A 9 39.63 50.27 -9.79
C GLN A 9 39.78 48.75 -9.81
N ASN A 10 40.18 48.19 -8.66
CA ASN A 10 39.99 46.79 -8.37
C ASN A 10 38.48 46.58 -8.28
N ASP A 11 37.83 46.36 -9.42
CA ASP A 11 36.60 45.58 -9.45
C ASP A 11 36.98 44.21 -8.87
N LYS A 12 36.73 44.05 -7.57
CA LYS A 12 36.72 42.72 -6.96
C LYS A 12 35.71 41.91 -7.76
N LEU A 13 36.20 40.99 -8.58
CA LEU A 13 35.38 39.94 -9.16
C LEU A 13 34.71 39.22 -7.99
N GLU A 14 33.43 39.50 -7.77
CA GLU A 14 32.63 38.85 -6.75
C GLU A 14 32.32 37.44 -7.23
N TYR A 15 33.15 36.48 -6.83
CA TYR A 15 32.90 35.07 -7.07
C TYR A 15 31.95 34.54 -5.99
N HIS A 16 30.69 34.32 -6.35
CA HIS A 16 29.72 33.66 -5.48
C HIS A 16 30.04 32.16 -5.36
N ILE A 17 30.02 31.63 -4.14
CA ILE A 17 30.18 30.18 -3.88
C ILE A 17 29.07 29.38 -4.60
N ILE A 18 27.87 29.95 -4.67
CA ILE A 18 26.71 29.39 -5.37
C ILE A 18 26.13 30.49 -6.28
N PRO A 19 26.47 30.49 -7.58
CA PRO A 19 25.85 31.40 -8.56
C PRO A 19 24.38 31.03 -8.75
N ALA A 20 23.48 31.99 -8.49
CA ALA A 20 22.04 31.74 -8.57
C ALA A 20 21.57 31.23 -9.96
N PRO A 21 22.07 31.73 -11.12
CA PRO A 21 21.67 31.21 -12.43
C PRO A 21 22.03 29.75 -12.70
N THR A 22 23.13 29.26 -12.14
CA THR A 22 23.50 27.84 -12.27
C THR A 22 22.77 27.00 -11.24
N ALA A 23 22.62 27.49 -10.01
CA ALA A 23 21.93 26.79 -8.94
C ALA A 23 20.43 26.60 -9.23
N ILE A 24 19.77 27.61 -9.81
CA ILE A 24 18.34 27.54 -10.12
C ILE A 24 18.03 26.41 -11.10
N GLU A 25 18.89 26.15 -12.10
CA GLU A 25 18.74 25.00 -13.00
C GLU A 25 18.87 23.67 -12.27
N THR A 26 19.88 23.54 -11.40
CA THR A 26 20.05 22.35 -10.57
C THR A 26 18.83 22.12 -9.67
N PHE A 27 18.25 23.18 -9.10
CA PHE A 27 17.03 23.07 -8.29
C PHE A 27 15.83 22.65 -9.13
N ARG A 28 15.66 23.19 -10.34
CA ARG A 28 14.62 22.77 -11.29
C ARG A 28 14.74 21.31 -11.70
N ASP A 29 15.96 20.79 -11.86
CA ASP A 29 16.23 19.41 -12.29
C ASP A 29 16.18 18.40 -11.12
N SER A 30 16.47 18.85 -9.90
CA SER A 30 16.34 18.03 -8.68
C SER A 30 14.89 17.73 -8.27
N GLY A 31 13.92 18.20 -9.06
CA GLY A 31 12.51 18.38 -8.73
C GLY A 31 11.75 17.11 -8.29
N TYR A 32 10.68 17.36 -7.54
CA TYR A 32 9.75 16.40 -6.93
C TYR A 32 9.30 15.28 -7.87
N ARG A 33 8.94 14.13 -7.30
CA ARG A 33 8.49 12.94 -8.05
C ARG A 33 7.26 13.17 -8.93
N SER A 34 6.40 14.13 -8.58
CA SER A 34 5.17 14.47 -9.30
C SER A 34 4.75 15.92 -9.06
N THR A 35 3.89 16.48 -9.92
CA THR A 35 3.29 17.80 -9.68
C THR A 35 2.45 17.81 -8.40
N ALA A 36 1.75 16.71 -8.09
CA ALA A 36 1.00 16.58 -6.83
C ALA A 36 1.91 16.67 -5.60
N ALA A 37 3.10 16.06 -5.65
CA ALA A 37 4.09 16.16 -4.59
C ALA A 37 4.67 17.57 -4.42
N ALA A 38 4.85 18.32 -5.51
CA ALA A 38 5.26 19.73 -5.43
C ALA A 38 4.16 20.60 -4.81
N LEU A 39 2.89 20.37 -5.19
CA LEU A 39 1.74 21.06 -4.60
C LEU A 39 1.56 20.74 -3.11
N ALA A 40 1.91 19.53 -2.67
CA ALA A 40 1.89 19.15 -1.27
C ALA A 40 2.78 20.09 -0.41
N GLU A 41 3.89 20.62 -0.91
CA GLU A 41 4.69 21.57 -0.13
C GLU A 41 3.97 22.92 0.07
N LEU A 42 3.18 23.35 -0.90
CA LEU A 42 2.37 24.57 -0.76
C LEU A 42 1.25 24.32 0.26
N ILE A 43 0.62 23.15 0.20
CA ILE A 43 -0.42 22.75 1.16
C ILE A 43 0.15 22.61 2.59
N ASP A 44 1.33 21.99 2.75
CA ASP A 44 2.04 21.91 4.03
C ASP A 44 2.21 23.32 4.63
N ASN A 45 2.67 24.29 3.81
CA ASN A 45 2.86 25.68 4.25
C ASN A 45 1.55 26.35 4.66
N SER A 46 0.45 26.10 3.93
CA SER A 46 -0.86 26.65 4.26
C SER A 46 -1.42 26.06 5.56
N ILE A 47 -1.28 24.75 5.80
CA ILE A 47 -1.65 24.10 7.08
C ILE A 47 -0.83 24.71 8.22
N GLU A 48 0.48 24.89 8.01
CA GLU A 48 1.41 25.53 8.94
C GLU A 48 1.14 27.01 9.22
N ALA A 49 0.45 27.69 8.29
CA ALA A 49 -0.07 29.04 8.44
C ALA A 49 -1.43 29.07 9.16
N ASN A 50 -1.89 27.92 9.67
CA ASN A 50 -3.17 27.73 10.34
C ASN A 50 -4.39 27.99 9.43
N ALA A 51 -4.28 27.72 8.13
CA ALA A 51 -5.41 27.82 7.20
C ALA A 51 -6.51 26.82 7.56
N SER A 52 -7.76 27.27 7.53
CA SER A 52 -8.95 26.40 7.64
C SER A 52 -9.43 25.93 6.26
N THR A 53 -9.14 26.69 5.22
CA THR A 53 -9.50 26.40 3.83
C THR A 53 -8.28 26.59 2.93
N ILE A 54 -8.00 25.58 2.11
CA ILE A 54 -6.95 25.60 1.08
C ILE A 54 -7.60 25.25 -0.25
N GLN A 55 -7.34 26.03 -1.30
CA GLN A 55 -7.94 25.81 -2.61
C GLN A 55 -6.88 25.79 -3.70
N VAL A 56 -6.82 24.68 -4.45
CA VAL A 56 -5.91 24.51 -5.59
C VAL A 56 -6.68 24.70 -6.88
N MET A 57 -6.46 25.84 -7.51
CA MET A 57 -7.10 26.24 -8.76
C MET A 57 -6.21 25.92 -9.95
N THR A 58 -6.81 25.38 -11.02
CA THR A 58 -6.13 25.18 -12.30
C THR A 58 -6.77 26.02 -13.39
N PHE A 59 -5.95 26.58 -14.27
CA PHE A 59 -6.39 27.40 -15.41
C PHE A 59 -5.89 26.75 -16.69
N GLU A 60 -6.81 26.18 -17.49
CA GLU A 60 -6.47 25.62 -18.79
C GLU A 60 -6.54 26.69 -19.89
N ALA A 61 -5.60 26.64 -20.83
CA ALA A 61 -5.57 27.46 -22.03
C ALA A 61 -5.40 26.60 -23.30
N PRO A 62 -5.89 27.07 -24.47
CA PRO A 62 -5.66 26.39 -25.73
C PRO A 62 -4.16 26.36 -26.08
N TYR A 63 -3.64 25.16 -26.31
CA TYR A 63 -2.27 24.90 -26.71
C TYR A 63 -2.24 24.14 -28.05
N THR A 64 -1.54 24.69 -29.03
CA THR A 64 -1.44 24.10 -30.37
C THR A 64 -0.28 23.13 -30.42
N VAL A 65 -0.56 21.83 -30.59
CA VAL A 65 0.43 20.80 -30.85
C VAL A 65 0.28 20.36 -32.31
N SER A 66 1.28 20.66 -33.13
CA SER A 66 1.24 20.41 -34.58
C SER A 66 0.01 21.06 -35.23
N ARG A 67 -1.01 20.27 -35.64
CA ARG A 67 -2.26 20.75 -36.27
C ARG A 67 -3.49 20.63 -35.37
N ARG A 68 -3.35 20.27 -34.09
CA ARG A 68 -4.47 20.10 -33.15
C ARG A 68 -4.33 21.07 -31.98
N THR A 69 -5.41 21.76 -31.67
CA THR A 69 -5.52 22.57 -30.45
C THR A 69 -6.08 21.69 -29.34
N VAL A 70 -5.32 21.58 -28.24
CA VAL A 70 -5.72 20.88 -27.03
C VAL A 70 -5.69 21.85 -25.87
N GLN A 71 -6.61 21.76 -24.92
CA GLN A 71 -6.51 22.54 -23.69
C GLN A 71 -5.41 21.94 -22.80
N ARG A 72 -4.59 22.78 -22.17
CA ARG A 72 -3.55 22.37 -21.21
C ARG A 72 -3.53 23.32 -20.04
N ILE A 73 -3.10 22.84 -18.88
CA ILE A 73 -2.86 23.69 -17.72
C ILE A 73 -1.79 24.73 -18.07
N ASP A 74 -2.14 26.01 -17.98
CA ASP A 74 -1.24 27.15 -18.18
C ASP A 74 -0.77 27.73 -16.84
N LYS A 75 -1.69 27.76 -15.86
CA LYS A 75 -1.43 28.26 -14.51
C LYS A 75 -2.04 27.37 -13.45
N ILE A 76 -1.40 27.36 -12.29
CA ILE A 76 -1.94 26.77 -11.06
C ILE A 76 -1.86 27.83 -9.97
N ALA A 77 -2.91 27.98 -9.17
CA ALA A 77 -2.88 28.88 -8.02
C ALA A 77 -3.32 28.14 -6.75
N VAL A 78 -2.60 28.36 -5.65
CA VAL A 78 -2.92 27.82 -4.33
C VAL A 78 -3.31 28.98 -3.42
N TYR A 79 -4.56 29.00 -3.01
CA TYR A 79 -5.11 29.95 -2.06
C TYR A 79 -5.21 29.32 -0.67
N ASP A 80 -4.88 30.09 0.37
CA ASP A 80 -5.21 29.75 1.75
C ASP A 80 -5.74 30.96 2.54
N ASP A 81 -6.61 30.67 3.51
CA ASP A 81 -7.16 31.65 4.47
C ASP A 81 -6.37 31.71 5.78
N GLY A 82 -5.07 31.35 5.74
CA GLY A 82 -4.20 31.32 6.90
C GLY A 82 -3.80 32.70 7.41
N ALA A 83 -2.74 32.72 8.22
CA ALA A 83 -2.27 33.93 8.86
C ALA A 83 -1.76 35.01 7.89
N GLY A 84 -1.42 34.66 6.64
CA GLY A 84 -0.68 35.53 5.72
C GLY A 84 0.77 35.79 6.18
N MET A 85 1.47 36.67 5.46
CA MET A 85 2.88 37.02 5.69
C MET A 85 3.05 38.53 5.83
N SER A 86 3.93 38.95 6.74
CA SER A 86 4.43 40.32 6.76
C SER A 86 5.39 40.56 5.59
N PRO A 87 5.68 41.82 5.21
CA PRO A 87 6.64 42.11 4.15
C PRO A 87 8.02 41.47 4.38
N GLU A 88 8.49 41.41 5.62
CA GLU A 88 9.78 40.82 5.97
C GLU A 88 9.80 39.30 5.78
N VAL A 89 8.70 38.62 6.16
CA VAL A 89 8.53 37.18 5.94
C VAL A 89 8.39 36.87 4.45
N LEU A 90 7.60 37.67 3.73
CA LEU A 90 7.39 37.51 2.29
C LEU A 90 8.70 37.69 1.50
N ALA A 91 9.57 38.62 1.91
CA ALA A 91 10.86 38.89 1.27
C ALA A 91 11.82 37.69 1.30
N ILE A 92 11.67 36.80 2.29
CA ILE A 92 12.48 35.59 2.42
C ILE A 92 11.73 34.31 2.02
N ALA A 93 10.43 34.38 1.70
CA ALA A 93 9.61 33.23 1.34
C ALA A 93 10.07 32.52 0.04
N LEU A 94 10.65 33.28 -0.90
CA LEU A 94 11.22 32.75 -2.15
C LEU A 94 12.75 32.61 -2.12
N GLN A 95 13.38 32.81 -0.96
CA GLN A 95 14.83 32.58 -0.82
C GLN A 95 15.11 31.08 -0.61
N PHE A 96 16.14 30.58 -1.30
CA PHE A 96 16.60 29.20 -1.11
C PHE A 96 17.45 29.11 0.16
N GLY A 97 17.07 28.22 1.08
CA GLY A 97 17.88 27.89 2.26
C GLY A 97 17.70 28.83 3.45
N ASN A 98 16.71 29.73 3.40
CA ASN A 98 16.47 30.73 4.43
C ASN A 98 15.03 30.64 4.95
N GLY A 99 14.74 29.58 5.72
CA GLY A 99 13.46 29.42 6.37
C GLY A 99 13.36 30.25 7.65
N THR A 100 12.29 31.02 7.82
CA THR A 100 11.94 31.69 9.10
C THR A 100 11.90 30.73 10.30
N ARG A 101 11.75 29.43 10.03
CA ARG A 101 11.57 28.34 11.00
C ARG A 101 12.77 27.40 11.12
N LEU A 102 13.94 27.73 10.55
CA LEU A 102 15.16 26.91 10.62
C LEU A 102 15.60 26.55 12.06
N LYS A 103 15.16 27.32 13.07
CA LYS A 103 15.45 27.07 14.50
C LYS A 103 14.34 26.35 15.26
N THR A 104 13.13 26.27 14.73
CA THR A 104 11.99 25.60 15.38
C THR A 104 11.87 24.17 14.88
N ARG A 105 12.04 23.18 15.78
CA ARG A 105 11.82 21.75 15.47
C ARG A 105 10.35 21.36 15.33
N LYS A 106 9.40 22.30 15.51
CA LYS A 106 7.95 22.03 15.44
C LYS A 106 7.42 22.42 14.05
N GLY A 107 6.68 21.51 13.41
CA GLY A 107 6.07 21.73 12.08
C GLY A 107 6.45 20.65 11.05
N MET A 108 5.84 20.74 9.86
CA MET A 108 6.09 19.82 8.74
C MET A 108 7.34 20.23 7.95
N GLY A 109 7.69 21.52 7.88
CA GLY A 109 8.84 22.08 7.19
C GLY A 109 10.09 22.23 8.08
N ARG A 110 11.24 21.72 7.61
CA ARG A 110 12.52 21.76 8.33
C ARG A 110 13.64 22.52 7.60
N PHE A 111 13.55 22.67 6.28
CA PHE A 111 14.72 23.03 5.45
C PHE A 111 14.66 24.41 4.78
N GLY A 112 13.55 25.14 4.87
CA GLY A 112 13.45 26.51 4.32
C GLY A 112 13.66 26.61 2.80
N ILE A 113 13.48 25.50 2.07
CA ILE A 113 13.62 25.42 0.61
C ILE A 113 12.33 24.96 -0.10
N GLY A 114 11.31 24.51 0.65
CA GLY A 114 10.15 23.80 0.09
C GLY A 114 9.38 24.62 -0.94
N LEU A 115 8.92 25.83 -0.57
CA LEU A 115 8.15 26.69 -1.46
C LEU A 115 8.89 27.09 -2.76
N PRO A 116 10.10 27.69 -2.71
CA PRO A 116 10.79 28.08 -3.92
C PRO A 116 11.20 26.86 -4.76
N ASN A 117 11.68 25.77 -4.15
CA ASN A 117 12.09 24.57 -4.87
C ASN A 117 10.91 23.85 -5.55
N ALA A 118 9.79 23.66 -4.83
CA ALA A 118 8.58 23.09 -5.40
C ALA A 118 8.07 23.92 -6.57
N SER A 119 8.03 25.25 -6.41
CA SER A 119 7.54 26.15 -7.45
C SER A 119 8.39 26.13 -8.71
N VAL A 120 9.71 26.32 -8.59
CA VAL A 120 10.59 26.35 -9.77
C VAL A 120 10.71 24.98 -10.42
N SER A 121 10.53 23.87 -9.70
CA SER A 121 10.51 22.56 -10.32
C SER A 121 9.37 22.37 -11.33
N GLN A 122 8.29 23.16 -11.21
CA GLN A 122 7.07 23.01 -12.01
C GLN A 122 6.83 24.15 -13.01
N CYS A 123 7.31 25.36 -12.73
CA CYS A 123 7.03 26.55 -13.53
C CYS A 123 8.21 27.52 -13.64
N CYS A 124 8.21 28.36 -14.67
CA CYS A 124 9.25 29.40 -14.83
C CYS A 124 9.00 30.62 -13.94
N ARG A 125 7.76 30.92 -13.56
CA ARG A 125 7.41 32.08 -12.74
C ARG A 125 6.49 31.71 -11.60
N VAL A 126 6.90 32.02 -10.38
CA VAL A 126 6.07 31.98 -9.18
C VAL A 126 5.85 33.38 -8.65
N GLU A 127 4.61 33.72 -8.31
CA GLU A 127 4.23 34.98 -7.71
C GLU A 127 3.44 34.71 -6.43
N ILE A 128 3.71 35.46 -5.36
CA ILE A 128 3.04 35.30 -4.07
C ILE A 128 2.36 36.61 -3.72
N PHE A 129 1.05 36.57 -3.52
CA PHE A 129 0.28 37.63 -2.90
C PHE A 129 -0.04 37.21 -1.47
N SER A 130 0.24 38.05 -0.49
CA SER A 130 -0.12 37.76 0.90
C SER A 130 -0.68 39.01 1.57
N TRP A 131 -1.72 38.83 2.39
CA TRP A 131 -2.41 39.96 3.02
C TRP A 131 -2.68 39.72 4.49
N GLN A 132 -2.58 40.81 5.25
CA GLN A 132 -2.86 40.90 6.68
C GLN A 132 -3.41 42.31 6.97
N ASN A 133 -4.38 42.42 7.87
CA ASN A 133 -4.90 43.71 8.35
C ASN A 133 -5.34 44.67 7.22
N GLY A 134 -5.89 44.11 6.13
CA GLY A 134 -6.36 44.90 4.97
C GLY A 134 -5.26 45.43 4.04
N LYS A 135 -3.99 45.03 4.22
CA LYS A 135 -2.89 45.37 3.31
C LYS A 135 -2.42 44.13 2.57
N CYS A 136 -2.17 44.26 1.26
CA CYS A 136 -1.66 43.19 0.41
C CYS A 136 -0.26 43.55 -0.10
N TYR A 137 0.63 42.55 -0.08
CA TYR A 137 1.99 42.66 -0.59
C TYR A 137 2.26 41.51 -1.55
N THR A 138 3.14 41.76 -2.51
CA THR A 138 3.53 40.78 -3.52
C THR A 138 5.04 40.74 -3.72
N THR A 139 5.52 39.56 -4.10
CA THR A 139 6.86 39.33 -4.66
C THR A 139 6.79 38.15 -5.62
N HIS A 140 7.77 38.04 -6.51
CA HIS A 140 7.84 36.97 -7.49
C HIS A 140 9.27 36.45 -7.65
N LEU A 141 9.38 35.27 -8.24
CA LEU A 141 10.62 34.71 -8.73
C LEU A 141 10.37 34.22 -10.16
N ASP A 142 11.16 34.71 -11.12
CA ASP A 142 11.13 34.27 -12.51
C ASP A 142 12.52 33.74 -12.90
N VAL A 143 12.55 32.48 -13.34
CA VAL A 143 13.79 31.77 -13.67
C VAL A 143 14.51 32.42 -14.85
N ASN A 144 13.77 32.96 -15.81
CA ASN A 144 14.37 33.62 -16.96
C ASN A 144 14.98 34.97 -16.54
N GLU A 145 14.29 35.73 -15.67
CA GLU A 145 14.85 36.98 -15.12
C GLU A 145 16.16 36.71 -14.37
N ILE A 146 16.22 35.65 -13.55
CA ILE A 146 17.45 35.27 -12.83
C ILE A 146 18.61 35.00 -13.80
N LYS A 147 18.36 34.24 -14.87
CA LYS A 147 19.39 33.88 -15.85
C LYS A 147 19.83 35.07 -16.70
N GLU A 148 18.87 35.80 -17.26
CA GLU A 148 19.14 36.86 -18.24
C GLU A 148 19.78 38.08 -17.57
N GLN A 149 19.42 38.38 -16.32
CA GLN A 149 19.93 39.53 -15.57
C GLN A 149 21.02 39.15 -14.57
N ASN A 150 21.42 37.87 -14.50
CA ASN A 150 22.42 37.35 -13.56
C ASN A 150 22.10 37.75 -12.10
N LEU A 151 20.83 37.63 -11.69
CA LEU A 151 20.37 38.04 -10.36
C LEU A 151 20.97 37.14 -9.28
N GLN A 152 21.42 37.75 -8.18
CA GLN A 152 21.92 37.03 -7.00
C GLN A 152 21.05 37.27 -5.75
N TYR A 153 20.17 38.27 -5.77
CA TYR A 153 19.36 38.69 -4.62
C TYR A 153 17.87 38.45 -4.87
N ALA A 154 17.12 38.27 -3.79
CA ALA A 154 15.66 38.15 -3.85
C ALA A 154 15.01 39.47 -4.29
N ASN A 155 13.89 39.36 -5.00
CA ASN A 155 13.11 40.51 -5.43
C ASN A 155 12.52 41.28 -4.24
N VAL A 156 12.41 42.61 -4.41
CA VAL A 156 11.85 43.50 -3.39
C VAL A 156 10.34 43.27 -3.26
N VAL A 157 9.87 43.22 -2.02
CA VAL A 157 8.43 43.14 -1.73
C VAL A 157 7.76 44.47 -2.02
N SER A 158 6.68 44.43 -2.78
CA SER A 158 5.91 45.61 -3.17
C SER A 158 4.50 45.56 -2.60
N ALA A 159 3.97 46.70 -2.14
CA ALA A 159 2.54 46.82 -1.84
C ALA A 159 1.74 46.72 -3.15
N CYS A 160 0.60 46.04 -3.10
CA CYS A 160 -0.25 45.82 -4.27
C CYS A 160 -1.74 45.82 -3.89
N GLU A 161 -2.60 45.92 -4.90
CA GLU A 161 -4.02 45.62 -4.74
C GLU A 161 -4.23 44.11 -4.69
N MET A 162 -5.33 43.68 -4.06
CA MET A 162 -5.72 42.27 -4.03
C MET A 162 -5.93 41.76 -5.46
N PRO A 163 -5.44 40.56 -5.83
CA PRO A 163 -5.56 40.00 -7.18
C PRO A 163 -7.00 39.51 -7.45
N SER A 164 -7.92 40.46 -7.65
CA SER A 164 -9.37 40.23 -7.68
C SER A 164 -9.82 39.24 -8.76
N GLU A 165 -9.19 39.26 -9.94
CA GLU A 165 -9.49 38.32 -11.03
C GLU A 165 -9.21 36.86 -10.66
N LEU A 166 -8.10 36.59 -9.98
CA LEU A 166 -7.74 35.25 -9.52
C LEU A 166 -8.64 34.85 -8.33
N LEU A 167 -8.83 35.76 -7.38
CA LEU A 167 -9.65 35.53 -6.20
C LEU A 167 -11.13 35.34 -6.53
N ALA A 168 -11.63 35.82 -7.67
CA ALA A 168 -12.99 35.55 -8.12
C ALA A 168 -13.26 34.06 -8.41
N ASN A 169 -12.21 33.23 -8.55
CA ASN A 169 -12.35 31.80 -8.82
C ASN A 169 -12.40 30.94 -7.56
N ILE A 170 -12.15 31.51 -6.37
CA ILE A 170 -12.22 30.75 -5.12
C ILE A 170 -13.67 30.41 -4.77
N GLU A 171 -13.84 29.38 -3.97
CA GLU A 171 -15.09 29.09 -3.28
C GLU A 171 -15.19 29.83 -1.95
N GLY A 172 -16.35 30.42 -1.68
CA GLY A 172 -16.58 31.18 -0.44
C GLY A 172 -16.01 32.60 -0.46
N LYS A 173 -15.72 33.14 0.73
CA LYS A 173 -15.25 34.52 0.90
C LYS A 173 -13.74 34.55 1.12
N VAL A 174 -13.08 35.54 0.54
CA VAL A 174 -11.67 35.83 0.81
C VAL A 174 -11.51 36.13 2.31
N GLY A 175 -10.56 35.44 2.95
CA GLY A 175 -10.23 35.63 4.37
C GLY A 175 -9.72 37.04 4.67
N LYS A 176 -9.83 37.48 5.93
CA LYS A 176 -9.25 38.77 6.38
C LYS A 176 -7.72 38.79 6.29
N SER A 177 -7.12 37.61 6.34
CA SER A 177 -5.73 37.30 6.03
C SER A 177 -5.69 36.09 5.11
N GLY A 178 -4.58 35.90 4.42
CA GLY A 178 -4.37 34.75 3.57
C GLY A 178 -3.19 34.93 2.63
N THR A 179 -2.95 33.89 1.83
CA THR A 179 -1.91 33.86 0.82
C THR A 179 -2.45 33.26 -0.47
N LEU A 180 -2.00 33.78 -1.61
CA LEU A 180 -2.22 33.22 -2.94
C LEU A 180 -0.86 33.04 -3.61
N VAL A 181 -0.48 31.79 -3.86
CA VAL A 181 0.71 31.43 -4.63
C VAL A 181 0.28 31.08 -6.04
N VAL A 182 0.87 31.73 -7.04
CA VAL A 182 0.51 31.57 -8.46
C VAL A 182 1.71 31.05 -9.22
N TRP A 183 1.58 29.84 -9.77
CA TRP A 183 2.50 29.28 -10.75
C TRP A 183 2.02 29.67 -12.15
N SER A 184 2.90 30.32 -12.92
CA SER A 184 2.66 30.74 -14.30
C SER A 184 3.81 30.33 -15.20
N LYS A 185 3.54 30.22 -16.50
CA LYS A 185 4.49 29.65 -17.48
C LYS A 185 4.91 28.24 -17.02
N CYS A 186 3.94 27.41 -16.69
CA CYS A 186 4.15 26.02 -16.28
C CYS A 186 4.72 25.22 -17.44
N ASP A 187 5.96 24.74 -17.31
CA ASP A 187 6.71 24.09 -18.39
C ASP A 187 7.20 22.68 -18.03
N ARG A 188 7.04 22.27 -16.76
CA ARG A 188 7.55 20.99 -16.22
C ARG A 188 6.51 20.18 -15.45
N LEU A 189 5.22 20.46 -15.65
CA LEU A 189 4.16 19.62 -15.11
C LEU A 189 4.24 18.21 -15.71
N ASP A 190 4.13 17.20 -14.87
CA ASP A 190 4.08 15.78 -15.32
C ASP A 190 2.75 15.45 -16.01
N VAL A 191 1.72 16.26 -15.76
CA VAL A 191 0.37 16.11 -16.32
C VAL A 191 -0.08 17.37 -17.05
N ALA A 192 -0.66 17.19 -18.24
CA ALA A 192 -1.10 18.31 -19.08
C ALA A 192 -2.54 18.77 -18.81
N ARG A 193 -3.37 17.94 -18.16
CA ARG A 193 -4.82 18.15 -18.01
C ARG A 193 -5.24 18.19 -16.55
N THR A 194 -6.17 19.09 -16.21
CA THR A 194 -6.70 19.24 -14.85
C THR A 194 -7.26 17.93 -14.29
N ALA A 195 -8.07 17.20 -15.08
CA ALA A 195 -8.70 15.97 -14.61
C ALA A 195 -7.67 14.88 -14.20
N THR A 196 -6.54 14.80 -14.90
CA THR A 196 -5.46 13.87 -14.56
C THR A 196 -4.77 14.31 -13.28
N LEU A 197 -4.42 15.60 -13.17
CA LEU A 197 -3.82 16.17 -11.97
C LEU A 197 -4.67 15.93 -10.73
N TYR A 198 -5.98 16.18 -10.82
CA TYR A 198 -6.87 16.04 -9.67
C TYR A 198 -7.04 14.59 -9.22
N ARG A 199 -7.10 13.64 -10.15
CA ARG A 199 -7.10 12.21 -9.79
C ARG A 199 -5.81 11.80 -9.07
N ASP A 200 -4.66 12.30 -9.52
CA ASP A 200 -3.38 11.98 -8.89
C ASP A 200 -3.27 12.65 -7.51
N MET A 201 -3.74 13.90 -7.38
CA MET A 201 -3.86 14.59 -6.09
C MET A 201 -4.82 13.90 -5.13
N GLU A 202 -6.00 13.44 -5.60
CA GLU A 202 -6.94 12.68 -4.78
C GLU A 202 -6.33 11.36 -4.29
N LYS A 203 -5.50 10.71 -5.10
CA LYS A 203 -4.82 9.47 -4.70
C LYS A 203 -3.76 9.72 -3.62
N ASP A 204 -2.93 10.74 -3.82
CA ASP A 204 -1.75 10.98 -2.98
C ASP A 204 -2.11 11.80 -1.73
N LEU A 205 -2.80 12.94 -1.91
CA LEU A 205 -3.03 13.93 -0.87
C LEU A 205 -4.12 13.52 0.13
N CYS A 206 -5.14 12.76 -0.31
CA CYS A 206 -6.17 12.24 0.59
C CYS A 206 -5.58 11.33 1.67
N ARG A 207 -4.52 10.57 1.35
CA ARG A 207 -3.82 9.73 2.32
C ARG A 207 -2.80 10.53 3.12
N LEU A 208 -2.08 11.43 2.43
CA LEU A 208 -1.04 12.28 3.01
C LEU A 208 -1.57 13.15 4.15
N TYR A 209 -2.74 13.75 3.95
CA TYR A 209 -3.37 14.70 4.88
C TYR A 209 -4.60 14.13 5.58
N ARG A 210 -4.78 12.81 5.63
CA ARG A 210 -6.02 12.21 6.15
C ARG A 210 -6.44 12.72 7.53
N HIS A 211 -5.48 12.93 8.45
CA HIS A 211 -5.73 13.44 9.82
C HIS A 211 -6.02 14.94 9.87
N TYR A 212 -5.90 15.65 8.74
CA TYR A 212 -6.36 17.03 8.58
C TYR A 212 -7.68 17.10 7.80
N LEU A 213 -8.08 16.05 7.10
CA LEU A 213 -9.30 16.03 6.27
C LEU A 213 -10.53 15.54 7.05
N ASP A 214 -10.32 14.81 8.14
CA ASP A 214 -11.39 14.21 8.90
C ASP A 214 -11.94 15.14 10.00
N ASN A 215 -12.95 14.67 10.74
CA ASN A 215 -13.61 15.43 11.79
C ASN A 215 -12.89 15.39 13.14
N ASP A 216 -12.00 14.41 13.37
CA ASP A 216 -11.19 14.28 14.57
C ASP A 216 -10.00 15.23 14.52
N SER A 217 -10.10 16.35 15.24
CA SER A 217 -9.02 17.32 15.36
C SER A 217 -8.02 17.03 16.47
N SER A 218 -8.01 15.82 17.05
CA SER A 218 -7.11 15.47 18.16
C SER A 218 -5.66 15.31 17.73
N TYR A 219 -5.40 14.91 16.47
CA TYR A 219 -4.05 14.72 15.95
C TYR A 219 -3.66 15.74 14.89
N GLY A 220 -4.49 15.95 13.86
CA GLY A 220 -4.35 17.04 12.90
C GLY A 220 -5.55 18.00 13.01
N ARG A 221 -5.32 19.31 12.97
CA ARG A 221 -6.45 20.26 12.98
C ARG A 221 -7.20 20.15 11.65
N LYS A 222 -8.51 20.00 11.67
CA LYS A 222 -9.32 19.94 10.45
C LYS A 222 -9.05 21.11 9.49
N VAL A 223 -8.83 20.79 8.22
CA VAL A 223 -8.62 21.71 7.09
C VAL A 223 -9.46 21.23 5.91
N ASN A 224 -10.15 22.16 5.25
CA ASN A 224 -10.88 21.91 4.03
C ASN A 224 -9.95 22.13 2.81
N ILE A 225 -9.62 21.07 2.08
CA ILE A 225 -8.80 21.16 0.86
C ILE A 225 -9.69 20.93 -0.37
N GLN A 226 -9.74 21.93 -1.24
CA GLN A 226 -10.59 21.93 -2.43
C GLN A 226 -9.77 22.04 -3.72
N LEU A 227 -10.18 21.29 -4.74
CA LEU A 227 -9.62 21.34 -6.08
C LEU A 227 -10.62 22.04 -7.01
N ILE A 228 -10.20 23.11 -7.68
CA ILE A 228 -11.08 23.97 -8.48
C ILE A 228 -10.59 24.07 -9.92
N SER A 229 -11.25 23.37 -10.84
CA SER A 229 -11.07 23.59 -12.27
C SER A 229 -11.75 24.91 -12.63
N THR A 230 -11.01 25.85 -13.24
CA THR A 230 -11.58 27.15 -13.66
C THR A 230 -11.99 27.13 -15.13
N GLY A 231 -12.74 28.15 -15.56
CA GLY A 231 -13.22 28.27 -16.95
C GLY A 231 -14.62 27.72 -17.17
N LYS A 232 -14.91 27.26 -18.40
CA LYS A 232 -16.28 26.90 -18.82
C LYS A 232 -16.84 25.66 -18.09
N ASP A 233 -15.99 24.69 -17.79
CA ASP A 233 -16.36 23.44 -17.12
C ASP A 233 -15.96 23.48 -15.65
N ARG A 234 -16.27 24.61 -14.98
CA ARG A 234 -15.88 24.84 -13.58
C ARG A 234 -16.38 23.71 -12.70
N LYS A 235 -15.45 23.05 -11.99
CA LYS A 235 -15.73 21.94 -11.08
C LYS A 235 -14.99 22.16 -9.77
N VAL A 236 -15.67 21.89 -8.66
CA VAL A 236 -15.12 21.96 -7.31
C VAL A 236 -15.22 20.58 -6.69
N ASP A 237 -14.08 19.99 -6.36
CA ASP A 237 -13.98 18.74 -5.63
C ASP A 237 -13.37 19.00 -4.25
N THR A 238 -13.88 18.36 -3.20
CA THR A 238 -13.32 18.46 -1.85
C THR A 238 -12.66 17.14 -1.50
N LEU A 239 -11.41 17.19 -1.02
CA LEU A 239 -10.68 15.99 -0.65
C LEU A 239 -11.27 15.35 0.61
N LEU A 240 -11.36 14.02 0.61
CA LEU A 240 -11.82 13.21 1.74
C LEU A 240 -10.66 12.36 2.27
N ALA A 241 -10.67 12.03 3.56
CA ALA A 241 -9.59 11.24 4.15
C ALA A 241 -9.49 9.84 3.51
N ASN A 242 -8.31 9.47 3.03
CA ASN A 242 -8.00 8.10 2.65
C ASN A 242 -7.23 7.45 3.80
N ASP A 243 -7.93 6.75 4.68
CA ASP A 243 -7.36 6.21 5.91
C ASP A 243 -7.02 4.71 5.79
N PRO A 244 -5.73 4.31 5.88
CA PRO A 244 -5.35 2.90 5.95
C PRO A 244 -5.92 2.16 7.16
N LEU A 245 -6.33 2.86 8.23
CA LEU A 245 -6.97 2.26 9.40
C LEU A 245 -8.49 2.19 9.27
N TYR A 246 -9.10 2.88 8.30
CA TYR A 246 -10.55 2.94 8.08
C TYR A 246 -11.37 3.33 9.32
N LEU A 247 -10.79 4.16 10.20
CA LEU A 247 -11.42 4.69 11.41
C LEU A 247 -11.91 6.13 11.24
N LEU A 248 -11.29 6.90 10.34
CA LEU A 248 -11.58 8.32 10.16
C LEU A 248 -12.90 8.57 9.39
N THR A 249 -13.57 9.68 9.72
CA THR A 249 -14.75 10.18 9.00
C THR A 249 -14.73 11.71 8.90
N PRO A 250 -15.13 12.32 7.76
CA PRO A 250 -15.50 11.64 6.53
C PRO A 250 -14.29 11.03 5.82
N ASN A 251 -14.52 9.98 5.03
CA ASN A 251 -13.50 9.24 4.30
C ASN A 251 -13.89 9.01 2.83
N ASN A 252 -12.95 8.54 2.02
CA ASN A 252 -13.15 8.28 0.60
C ASN A 252 -13.57 6.82 0.27
N VAL A 253 -14.01 6.04 1.27
CA VAL A 253 -14.44 4.65 1.05
C VAL A 253 -15.77 4.67 0.28
N PRO A 254 -15.85 4.02 -0.90
CA PRO A 254 -17.02 4.13 -1.75
C PRO A 254 -18.32 3.68 -1.06
N GLY A 255 -19.28 4.60 -0.91
CA GLY A 255 -20.57 4.36 -0.29
C GLY A 255 -20.54 4.25 1.25
N LYS A 256 -19.42 4.62 1.88
CA LYS A 256 -19.20 4.59 3.34
C LYS A 256 -18.53 5.87 3.84
N GLU A 257 -18.76 6.99 3.15
CA GLU A 257 -18.02 8.24 3.34
C GLU A 257 -18.17 8.82 4.75
N ASN A 258 -19.24 8.48 5.47
CA ASN A 258 -19.50 8.96 6.84
C ASN A 258 -19.50 7.84 7.88
N GLU A 259 -18.97 6.66 7.54
CA GLU A 259 -18.96 5.49 8.40
C GLU A 259 -17.55 4.91 8.48
N ALA A 260 -17.11 4.56 9.70
CA ALA A 260 -15.90 3.76 9.88
C ALA A 260 -16.21 2.31 9.47
N THR A 261 -15.31 1.70 8.69
CA THR A 261 -15.45 0.33 8.19
C THR A 261 -14.55 -0.67 8.91
N ASN A 262 -13.67 -0.15 9.78
CA ASN A 262 -12.88 -0.89 10.76
C ASN A 262 -13.22 -0.46 12.19
N VAL A 263 -12.73 -1.23 13.16
CA VAL A 263 -12.64 -0.87 14.58
C VAL A 263 -11.20 -0.92 15.05
N ALA A 264 -10.85 -0.11 16.05
CA ALA A 264 -9.53 -0.16 16.68
C ALA A 264 -9.27 -1.53 17.29
N TYR A 265 -8.08 -2.09 17.06
CA TYR A 265 -7.68 -3.39 17.59
C TYR A 265 -6.71 -3.20 18.75
N GLY A 266 -7.19 -3.45 19.96
CA GLY A 266 -6.43 -3.18 21.18
C GLY A 266 -6.30 -1.68 21.48
N LYS A 267 -5.40 -1.36 22.41
CA LYS A 267 -5.05 0.03 22.75
C LYS A 267 -3.81 0.45 21.96
N PRO A 268 -3.63 1.76 21.69
CA PRO A 268 -2.36 2.25 21.14
C PRO A 268 -1.18 1.82 22.00
N ILE A 269 -0.09 1.43 21.36
CA ILE A 269 1.11 0.89 22.00
C ILE A 269 2.16 2.01 22.04
N PRO A 270 2.41 2.65 23.20
CA PRO A 270 3.47 3.63 23.33
C PRO A 270 4.83 2.94 23.46
N ILE A 271 5.80 3.42 22.69
CA ILE A 271 7.21 3.01 22.71
C ILE A 271 8.01 4.27 23.04
N GLU A 272 8.57 4.33 24.24
CA GLU A 272 9.41 5.46 24.66
C GLU A 272 10.80 5.34 24.04
N VAL A 273 11.20 6.36 23.28
CA VAL A 273 12.48 6.38 22.55
C VAL A 273 13.34 7.53 23.03
N GLU A 274 14.53 7.23 23.54
CA GLU A 274 15.51 8.25 23.90
C GLU A 274 16.31 8.70 22.67
N TYR A 275 16.02 9.87 22.10
CA TYR A 275 16.69 10.36 20.88
C TYR A 275 17.93 11.20 21.14
N ALA A 276 18.12 11.69 22.36
CA ALA A 276 19.32 12.40 22.81
C ALA A 276 19.48 12.18 24.31
N PRO A 277 20.70 12.33 24.89
CA PRO A 277 20.93 12.10 26.31
C PRO A 277 19.90 12.83 27.20
N GLY A 278 19.09 12.06 27.92
CA GLY A 278 18.05 12.55 28.83
C GLY A 278 16.80 13.12 28.14
N LYS A 279 16.63 12.94 26.83
CA LYS A 279 15.45 13.38 26.07
C LYS A 279 14.75 12.19 25.42
N THR A 280 13.50 11.96 25.81
CA THR A 280 12.65 10.92 25.26
C THR A 280 11.51 11.52 24.43
N SER A 281 11.05 10.73 23.46
CA SER A 281 9.84 10.97 22.67
C SER A 281 9.07 9.66 22.56
N THR A 282 7.75 9.73 22.57
CA THR A 282 6.91 8.56 22.38
C THR A 282 6.67 8.29 20.89
N VAL A 283 6.83 7.03 20.47
CA VAL A 283 6.31 6.49 19.22
C VAL A 283 5.04 5.70 19.55
N GLU A 284 3.96 5.90 18.82
CA GLU A 284 2.70 5.19 19.07
C GLU A 284 2.36 4.28 17.89
N MET A 285 2.22 2.97 18.15
CA MET A 285 1.75 1.99 17.16
C MET A 285 0.27 1.69 17.38
N ARG A 286 -0.52 1.75 16.29
CA ARG A 286 -1.97 1.56 16.30
C ARG A 286 -2.37 0.49 15.29
N PHE A 287 -3.36 -0.31 15.67
CA PHE A 287 -3.94 -1.33 14.80
C PHE A 287 -5.45 -1.15 14.65
N SER A 288 -5.97 -1.61 13.52
CA SER A 288 -7.40 -1.69 13.25
C SER A 288 -7.72 -2.99 12.53
N ILE A 289 -8.97 -3.44 12.64
CA ILE A 289 -9.49 -4.63 11.96
C ILE A 289 -10.81 -4.30 11.28
N ALA A 290 -11.04 -4.83 10.09
CA ALA A 290 -12.31 -4.70 9.38
C ALA A 290 -13.49 -5.18 10.20
N LEU A 291 -14.64 -4.52 10.07
CA LEU A 291 -15.89 -5.04 10.59
C LEU A 291 -16.26 -6.36 9.89
N PRO A 292 -16.91 -7.32 10.58
CA PRO A 292 -17.31 -8.59 9.97
C PRO A 292 -18.13 -8.42 8.68
N GLU A 293 -19.07 -7.47 8.65
CA GLU A 293 -19.89 -7.13 7.49
C GLU A 293 -19.08 -6.55 6.33
N THR A 294 -18.03 -5.77 6.62
CA THR A 294 -17.12 -5.22 5.60
C THR A 294 -16.29 -6.33 4.98
N GLN A 295 -15.72 -7.20 5.83
CA GLN A 295 -14.94 -8.36 5.38
C GLN A 295 -15.79 -9.32 4.54
N ALA A 296 -17.06 -9.51 4.92
CA ALA A 296 -18.00 -10.39 4.23
C ALA A 296 -18.33 -9.94 2.78
N LEU A 297 -18.12 -8.67 2.43
CA LEU A 297 -18.24 -8.20 1.03
C LEU A 297 -17.23 -8.86 0.10
N GLY A 298 -16.12 -9.37 0.64
CA GLY A 298 -15.08 -10.06 -0.11
C GLY A 298 -14.12 -9.10 -0.86
N GLY A 299 -12.95 -9.63 -1.22
CA GLY A 299 -11.85 -8.85 -1.82
C GLY A 299 -12.16 -8.28 -3.21
N ASN A 300 -13.08 -8.89 -3.95
CA ASN A 300 -13.51 -8.45 -5.29
C ASN A 300 -14.61 -7.38 -5.28
N SER A 301 -15.14 -7.01 -4.10
CA SER A 301 -16.06 -5.88 -4.00
C SER A 301 -15.35 -4.55 -4.26
N ILE A 302 -16.13 -3.48 -4.49
CA ILE A 302 -15.58 -2.13 -4.64
C ILE A 302 -14.79 -1.74 -3.37
N VAL A 303 -15.34 -2.04 -2.19
CA VAL A 303 -14.68 -1.81 -0.90
C VAL A 303 -13.45 -2.71 -0.75
N GLY A 304 -13.53 -4.00 -1.08
CA GLY A 304 -12.40 -4.93 -1.03
C GLY A 304 -11.21 -4.54 -1.92
N ARG A 305 -11.47 -3.93 -3.08
CA ARG A 305 -10.45 -3.33 -3.94
C ARG A 305 -9.88 -2.04 -3.33
N HIS A 306 -10.68 -1.23 -2.65
CA HIS A 306 -10.17 -0.07 -1.90
C HIS A 306 -9.21 -0.52 -0.78
N TYR A 307 -9.58 -1.55 -0.01
CA TYR A 307 -8.75 -2.20 1.01
C TYR A 307 -7.41 -2.70 0.46
N GLN A 308 -7.41 -3.26 -0.76
CA GLN A 308 -6.17 -3.69 -1.42
C GLN A 308 -5.16 -2.56 -1.62
N HIS A 309 -5.60 -1.36 -1.99
CA HIS A 309 -4.71 -0.22 -2.22
C HIS A 309 -4.14 0.37 -0.92
N ASN A 310 -4.79 0.08 0.21
CA ASN A 310 -4.39 0.50 1.55
C ASN A 310 -3.80 -0.64 2.39
N THR A 311 -3.31 -1.72 1.75
CA THR A 311 -2.62 -2.81 2.45
C THR A 311 -1.16 -2.40 2.72
N GLY A 312 -0.84 -2.09 3.97
CA GLY A 312 0.48 -1.57 4.36
C GLY A 312 0.50 -1.00 5.77
N ILE A 313 1.70 -0.58 6.18
CA ILE A 313 1.96 0.16 7.41
C ILE A 313 2.13 1.63 7.04
N SER A 314 1.42 2.51 7.74
CA SER A 314 1.54 3.96 7.54
C SER A 314 2.43 4.60 8.59
N PHE A 315 3.41 5.39 8.16
CA PHE A 315 4.23 6.22 9.04
C PHE A 315 3.73 7.65 9.02
N VAL A 316 3.30 8.16 10.18
CA VAL A 316 2.71 9.49 10.31
C VAL A 316 3.52 10.34 11.27
N ARG A 317 3.92 11.52 10.80
CA ARG A 317 4.70 12.49 11.55
C ARG A 317 3.88 13.76 11.76
N ALA A 318 3.58 14.11 13.00
CA ALA A 318 2.82 15.32 13.36
C ALA A 318 1.53 15.52 12.52
N GLY A 319 0.76 14.44 12.31
CA GLY A 319 -0.49 14.45 11.53
C GLY A 319 -0.37 14.24 10.02
N ARG A 320 0.85 14.30 9.44
CA ARG A 320 1.08 14.09 8.00
C ARG A 320 1.72 12.72 7.74
N GLU A 321 1.18 11.95 6.79
CA GLU A 321 1.86 10.72 6.36
C GLU A 321 3.21 11.06 5.70
N ILE A 322 4.23 10.25 5.97
CA ILE A 322 5.57 10.40 5.39
C ILE A 322 5.87 9.25 4.44
N ASP A 323 5.46 8.04 4.79
CA ASP A 323 5.72 6.83 4.02
C ASP A 323 4.65 5.77 4.26
N PHE A 324 4.45 4.90 3.28
CA PHE A 324 3.48 3.81 3.32
C PHE A 324 3.97 2.61 2.51
N GLY A 325 3.92 1.42 3.12
CA GLY A 325 4.43 0.20 2.49
C GLY A 325 4.48 -0.99 3.44
N THR A 326 5.09 -2.09 3.00
CA THR A 326 5.22 -3.31 3.81
C THR A 326 6.43 -3.27 4.74
N PHE A 327 7.52 -2.61 4.32
CA PHE A 327 8.80 -2.52 5.02
C PHE A 327 9.36 -3.88 5.50
N GLY A 328 8.99 -4.97 4.84
CA GLY A 328 9.35 -6.33 5.21
C GLY A 328 8.57 -6.95 6.37
N PHE A 329 7.59 -6.26 6.96
CA PHE A 329 6.85 -6.73 8.15
C PHE A 329 5.87 -7.86 7.85
N PHE A 330 5.38 -7.96 6.62
CA PHE A 330 4.44 -9.00 6.22
C PHE A 330 4.52 -9.28 4.73
N ASN A 331 3.99 -10.43 4.31
CA ASN A 331 3.94 -10.82 2.90
C ASN A 331 2.73 -10.15 2.20
N PRO A 332 2.94 -9.22 1.24
CA PRO A 332 1.84 -8.56 0.55
C PRO A 332 1.03 -9.47 -0.38
N ARG A 333 1.52 -10.68 -0.69
CA ARG A 333 0.80 -11.65 -1.52
C ARG A 333 -0.38 -12.30 -0.78
N GLU A 334 -0.36 -12.27 0.54
CA GLU A 334 -1.45 -12.82 1.32
C GLU A 334 -2.65 -11.86 1.31
N GLU A 335 -3.71 -12.23 0.59
CA GLU A 335 -4.85 -11.33 0.37
C GLU A 335 -5.56 -10.89 1.65
N ARG A 336 -5.51 -11.72 2.70
CA ARG A 336 -6.11 -11.47 4.01
C ARG A 336 -5.49 -10.28 4.73
N GLN A 337 -4.24 -9.92 4.40
CA GLN A 337 -3.52 -8.79 4.99
C GLN A 337 -4.23 -7.46 4.71
N ARG A 338 -5.12 -7.39 3.71
CA ARG A 338 -5.88 -6.18 3.41
C ARG A 338 -6.89 -5.81 4.49
N TRP A 339 -7.35 -6.76 5.32
CA TRP A 339 -8.47 -6.57 6.27
C TRP A 339 -8.06 -6.03 7.64
N TRP A 340 -6.82 -5.56 7.78
CA TRP A 340 -6.34 -4.84 8.95
C TRP A 340 -5.52 -3.62 8.50
N GLY A 341 -5.35 -2.66 9.41
CA GLY A 341 -4.50 -1.49 9.19
C GLY A 341 -3.53 -1.28 10.34
N CYS A 342 -2.33 -0.76 10.05
CA CYS A 342 -1.30 -0.42 11.04
C CYS A 342 -0.77 0.98 10.77
N GLU A 343 -0.67 1.80 11.82
CA GLU A 343 -0.10 3.14 11.78
C GLU A 343 0.92 3.33 12.90
N ILE A 344 2.05 3.93 12.56
CA ILE A 344 3.12 4.31 13.49
C ILE A 344 3.20 5.83 13.50
N ARG A 345 2.89 6.43 14.65
CA ARG A 345 2.94 7.89 14.89
C ARG A 345 4.23 8.26 15.59
N PHE A 346 4.84 9.37 15.16
CA PHE A 346 6.01 9.94 15.80
C PHE A 346 6.09 11.45 15.62
N GLU A 347 6.90 12.11 16.44
CA GLU A 347 7.09 13.55 16.40
C GLU A 347 8.38 13.96 15.64
N PRO A 348 8.48 15.19 15.13
CA PRO A 348 9.63 15.72 14.38
C PRO A 348 11.01 15.51 15.00
N GLU A 349 11.08 15.38 16.33
CA GLU A 349 12.33 15.15 17.04
C GLU A 349 12.96 13.78 16.76
N LEU A 350 12.18 12.82 16.26
CA LEU A 350 12.63 11.49 15.87
C LEU A 350 13.03 11.37 14.38
N ASP A 351 12.99 12.46 13.60
CA ASP A 351 13.31 12.46 12.16
C ASP A 351 14.64 11.78 11.81
N GLU A 352 15.68 11.99 12.61
CA GLU A 352 17.01 11.45 12.39
C GLU A 352 17.09 9.94 12.65
N LEU A 353 16.28 9.46 13.60
CA LEU A 353 16.18 8.06 13.96
C LEU A 353 15.43 7.28 12.87
N PHE A 354 14.32 7.83 12.37
CA PHE A 354 13.55 7.28 11.25
C PHE A 354 14.22 7.49 9.88
N GLY A 355 15.21 8.38 9.79
CA GLY A 355 15.89 8.68 8.53
C GLY A 355 14.97 9.36 7.52
N VAL A 356 14.17 10.32 7.98
CA VAL A 356 13.23 11.09 7.15
C VAL A 356 14.00 11.92 6.13
N THR A 357 13.66 11.76 4.85
CA THR A 357 14.31 12.51 3.77
C THR A 357 13.93 13.98 3.72
N ASN A 358 14.76 14.83 3.10
CA ASN A 358 14.52 16.27 3.01
C ASN A 358 13.18 16.64 2.35
N ASN A 359 12.73 15.82 1.40
CA ASN A 359 11.44 15.98 0.70
C ASN A 359 10.25 15.35 1.44
N LYS A 360 10.45 14.75 2.64
CA LYS A 360 9.40 14.16 3.48
C LYS A 360 8.58 13.06 2.77
N GLN A 361 9.25 12.25 1.95
CA GLN A 361 8.61 11.21 1.12
C GLN A 361 9.04 9.78 1.44
N SER A 362 9.94 9.59 2.40
CA SER A 362 10.38 8.25 2.77
C SER A 362 11.01 8.19 4.15
N VAL A 363 10.87 7.02 4.78
CA VAL A 363 11.56 6.59 5.99
C VAL A 363 12.60 5.56 5.56
N ARG A 364 13.90 5.92 5.57
CA ARG A 364 14.95 5.03 5.05
C ARG A 364 15.48 4.04 6.07
N SER A 365 15.23 4.28 7.35
CA SER A 365 15.89 3.56 8.44
C SER A 365 15.00 2.52 9.11
N ILE A 366 13.88 2.12 8.51
CA ILE A 366 12.96 1.13 9.09
C ILE A 366 12.78 -0.07 8.15
N SER A 367 12.93 -1.25 8.73
CA SER A 367 12.65 -2.54 8.12
C SER A 367 12.29 -3.53 9.23
N TYR A 368 11.53 -4.57 8.91
CA TYR A 368 11.34 -5.68 9.82
C TYR A 368 12.69 -6.32 10.14
N VAL A 369 12.82 -6.76 11.39
CA VAL A 369 13.99 -7.50 11.87
C VAL A 369 13.51 -8.75 12.60
N ASP A 370 14.01 -9.90 12.17
CA ASP A 370 13.76 -11.16 12.87
C ASP A 370 14.67 -11.25 14.10
N MET A 371 14.05 -11.43 15.27
CA MET A 371 14.78 -11.55 16.54
C MET A 371 15.73 -12.74 16.55
N LYS A 372 15.36 -13.86 15.92
CA LYS A 372 16.21 -15.04 15.87
C LYS A 372 17.45 -14.80 15.03
N GLU A 373 17.30 -14.17 13.87
CA GLU A 373 18.44 -13.83 13.01
C GLU A 373 19.40 -12.86 13.73
N LEU A 374 18.87 -11.92 14.53
CA LEU A 374 19.68 -11.04 15.36
C LEU A 374 20.42 -11.78 16.48
N GLU A 375 19.71 -12.65 17.21
CA GLU A 375 20.28 -13.49 18.27
C GLU A 375 21.40 -14.38 17.70
N ASP A 376 21.19 -14.97 16.52
CA ASP A 376 22.20 -15.77 15.83
C ASP A 376 23.40 -14.94 15.33
N THR A 377 23.20 -13.67 15.00
CA THR A 377 24.26 -12.80 14.45
C THR A 377 25.13 -12.19 15.53
N TYR A 378 24.53 -11.74 16.64
CA TYR A 378 25.21 -11.00 17.70
C TYR A 378 25.45 -11.82 18.96
N GLU A 379 24.82 -12.99 19.09
CA GLU A 379 24.97 -13.91 20.22
C GLU A 379 24.90 -13.15 21.56
N ASP A 380 25.93 -13.30 22.40
CA ASP A 380 26.02 -12.68 23.73
C ASP A 380 26.18 -11.15 23.71
N SER A 381 26.48 -10.54 22.55
CA SER A 381 26.70 -9.08 22.43
C SER A 381 25.45 -8.28 22.06
N LEU A 382 24.31 -8.95 21.84
CA LEU A 382 23.09 -8.30 21.35
C LEU A 382 22.60 -7.17 22.29
N GLU A 383 22.63 -7.37 23.60
CA GLU A 383 22.18 -6.34 24.55
C GLU A 383 23.06 -5.09 24.53
N GLU A 384 24.37 -5.25 24.39
CA GLU A 384 25.32 -4.13 24.29
C GLU A 384 25.10 -3.36 22.97
N VAL A 385 24.94 -4.08 21.86
CA VAL A 385 24.68 -3.47 20.54
C VAL A 385 23.35 -2.71 20.53
N LEU A 386 22.30 -3.23 21.16
CA LEU A 386 21.00 -2.56 21.24
C LEU A 386 21.04 -1.31 22.16
N GLN A 387 21.93 -1.27 23.16
CA GLN A 387 22.13 -0.07 23.97
C GLN A 387 22.83 1.05 23.18
N ASP A 388 23.80 0.69 22.33
CA ASP A 388 24.58 1.65 21.55
C ASP A 388 23.86 2.09 20.26
N ASP A 389 23.21 1.17 19.54
CA ASP A 389 22.47 1.44 18.30
C ASP A 389 20.96 1.62 18.56
N LYS A 390 20.61 2.86 18.89
CA LYS A 390 19.22 3.29 19.10
C LYS A 390 18.31 3.07 17.90
N ARG A 391 18.85 3.08 16.67
CA ARG A 391 18.05 2.81 15.46
C ARG A 391 17.72 1.33 15.37
N LEU A 392 18.69 0.46 15.61
CA LEU A 392 18.47 -0.98 15.65
C LEU A 392 17.48 -1.36 16.76
N TRP A 393 17.65 -0.79 17.95
CA TRP A 393 16.71 -0.97 19.05
C TRP A 393 15.26 -0.61 18.68
N LEU A 394 15.04 0.54 18.03
CA LEU A 394 13.71 0.90 17.58
C LEU A 394 13.14 -0.11 16.58
N LYS A 395 13.94 -0.56 15.60
CA LYS A 395 13.48 -1.57 14.62
C LYS A 395 13.04 -2.86 15.30
N VAL A 396 13.78 -3.30 16.31
CA VAL A 396 13.49 -4.50 17.10
C VAL A 396 12.16 -4.34 17.84
N GLU A 397 11.97 -3.25 18.57
CA GLU A 397 10.73 -3.02 19.32
C GLU A 397 9.51 -2.91 18.40
N LEU A 398 9.64 -2.20 17.27
CA LEU A 398 8.58 -2.15 16.26
C LEU A 398 8.25 -3.54 15.70
N SER A 399 9.26 -4.34 15.36
CA SER A 399 9.09 -5.70 14.80
C SER A 399 8.41 -6.64 15.78
N LYS A 400 8.84 -6.62 17.04
CA LYS A 400 8.27 -7.40 18.14
C LYS A 400 6.80 -7.07 18.39
N HIS A 401 6.48 -5.78 18.53
CA HIS A 401 5.09 -5.34 18.73
C HIS A 401 4.21 -5.67 17.53
N PHE A 402 4.72 -5.48 16.31
CA PHE A 402 4.00 -5.84 15.11
C PHE A 402 3.70 -7.34 15.03
N ALA A 403 4.71 -8.20 15.18
CA ALA A 403 4.55 -9.64 15.05
C ALA A 403 3.51 -10.21 16.02
N ASN A 404 3.52 -9.74 17.28
CA ASN A 404 2.57 -10.17 18.31
C ASN A 404 1.12 -9.79 17.98
N ASN A 405 0.90 -8.54 17.53
CA ASN A 405 -0.43 -8.05 17.19
C ASN A 405 -0.94 -8.64 15.87
N ASN A 406 -0.08 -8.70 14.85
CA ASN A 406 -0.43 -9.25 13.54
C ASN A 406 -0.84 -10.73 13.63
N LYS A 407 -0.16 -11.53 14.45
CA LYS A 407 -0.53 -12.92 14.71
C LYS A 407 -1.96 -13.05 15.27
N SER A 408 -2.36 -12.17 16.18
CA SER A 408 -3.68 -12.20 16.80
C SER A 408 -4.75 -11.67 15.83
N LEU A 409 -4.47 -10.58 15.13
CA LEU A 409 -5.33 -10.03 14.07
C LEU A 409 -5.63 -11.05 12.98
N MET A 410 -4.60 -11.72 12.48
CA MET A 410 -4.74 -12.72 11.43
C MET A 410 -5.58 -13.90 11.90
N LYS A 411 -5.39 -14.37 13.14
CA LYS A 411 -6.24 -15.41 13.72
C LYS A 411 -7.72 -15.02 13.72
N ASP A 412 -8.05 -13.77 14.07
CA ASP A 412 -9.43 -13.27 14.10
C ASP A 412 -10.02 -13.13 12.68
N ILE A 413 -9.23 -12.63 11.72
CA ILE A 413 -9.63 -12.52 10.30
C ILE A 413 -9.88 -13.90 9.70
N GLU A 414 -9.02 -14.87 10.01
CA GLU A 414 -9.14 -16.25 9.56
C GLU A 414 -10.37 -16.92 10.15
N ALA A 415 -10.60 -16.78 11.47
CA ALA A 415 -11.76 -17.34 12.16
C ALA A 415 -13.09 -16.88 11.52
N ARG A 416 -13.17 -15.62 11.06
CA ARG A 416 -14.35 -15.08 10.38
C ARG A 416 -14.59 -15.69 8.98
N GLY A 417 -13.57 -16.23 8.34
CA GLY A 417 -13.68 -16.99 7.10
C GLY A 417 -14.14 -18.45 7.31
N VAL A 418 -14.03 -18.96 8.54
CA VAL A 418 -14.42 -20.33 8.92
C VAL A 418 -15.94 -20.39 9.10
N GLY A 419 -16.66 -20.43 7.97
CA GLY A 419 -18.12 -20.50 7.94
C GLY A 419 -18.68 -20.16 6.55
N ALA A 420 -18.19 -19.09 5.92
CA ALA A 420 -18.42 -18.85 4.49
C ALA A 420 -17.78 -19.97 3.64
N ARG A 421 -16.66 -20.53 4.13
CA ARG A 421 -16.05 -21.76 3.62
C ARG A 421 -16.85 -23.04 3.90
N SER A 422 -17.85 -23.09 4.78
CA SER A 422 -18.61 -24.34 4.98
C SER A 422 -19.55 -24.61 3.80
N ASN A 423 -20.12 -23.57 3.17
CA ASN A 423 -20.88 -23.73 1.94
C ASN A 423 -19.98 -24.00 0.72
N SER A 424 -18.75 -23.47 0.68
CA SER A 424 -17.78 -23.83 -0.37
C SER A 424 -17.17 -25.21 -0.15
N ASN A 425 -16.89 -25.61 1.10
CA ASN A 425 -16.49 -26.97 1.48
C ASN A 425 -17.62 -27.95 1.17
N LYS A 426 -18.89 -27.59 1.36
CA LYS A 426 -20.02 -28.43 0.92
C LYS A 426 -19.92 -28.68 -0.59
N GLN A 427 -19.61 -27.67 -1.41
CA GLN A 427 -19.38 -27.83 -2.85
C GLN A 427 -18.07 -28.56 -3.22
N GLU A 428 -16.96 -28.37 -2.50
CA GLU A 428 -15.69 -29.08 -2.72
C GLU A 428 -15.76 -30.55 -2.29
N ILE A 429 -16.43 -30.85 -1.17
CA ILE A 429 -16.62 -32.20 -0.64
C ILE A 429 -17.61 -33.00 -1.49
N ILE A 430 -18.66 -32.34 -2.00
CA ILE A 430 -19.63 -32.95 -2.94
C ILE A 430 -18.98 -33.18 -4.31
N GLY A 431 -18.03 -32.36 -4.75
CA GLY A 431 -17.18 -32.70 -5.88
C GLY A 431 -16.61 -31.49 -6.58
N ASP A 432 -15.29 -31.42 -6.62
CA ASP A 432 -14.57 -30.43 -7.40
C ASP A 432 -14.74 -30.63 -8.91
N LYS A 433 -14.29 -29.64 -9.68
CA LYS A 433 -14.43 -29.63 -11.14
C LYS A 433 -13.71 -30.79 -11.83
N SER A 434 -12.58 -31.26 -11.29
CA SER A 434 -11.85 -32.41 -11.85
C SER A 434 -12.62 -33.71 -11.66
N THR A 435 -13.16 -33.94 -10.45
CA THR A 435 -14.01 -35.10 -10.15
C THR A 435 -15.25 -35.10 -11.06
N LYS A 436 -15.90 -33.95 -11.26
CA LYS A 436 -17.06 -33.85 -12.17
C LYS A 436 -16.70 -34.21 -13.62
N VAL A 437 -15.61 -33.65 -14.15
CA VAL A 437 -15.14 -33.91 -15.51
C VAL A 437 -14.78 -35.39 -15.69
N ALA A 438 -14.01 -35.98 -14.78
CA ALA A 438 -13.62 -37.39 -14.85
C ALA A 438 -14.84 -38.31 -14.84
N ASN A 439 -15.77 -38.12 -13.90
CA ASN A 439 -16.97 -38.94 -13.81
C ASN A 439 -17.90 -38.78 -15.01
N GLU A 440 -17.99 -37.60 -15.61
CA GLU A 440 -18.77 -37.39 -16.83
C GLU A 440 -18.21 -38.18 -18.02
N GLN A 441 -16.89 -38.21 -18.19
CA GLN A 441 -16.26 -39.03 -19.24
C GLN A 441 -16.38 -40.54 -18.97
N LEU A 442 -16.47 -40.94 -17.69
CA LEU A 442 -16.60 -42.35 -17.31
C LEU A 442 -18.05 -42.88 -17.33
N LYS A 443 -19.08 -42.04 -17.51
CA LYS A 443 -20.50 -42.48 -17.50
C LYS A 443 -20.76 -43.66 -18.44
N ASP A 444 -20.24 -43.60 -19.67
CA ASP A 444 -20.49 -44.58 -20.72
C ASP A 444 -19.46 -45.72 -20.79
N VAL A 445 -18.42 -45.66 -19.97
CA VAL A 445 -17.39 -46.71 -19.89
C VAL A 445 -17.94 -47.92 -19.14
N LYS A 446 -17.92 -49.09 -19.80
CA LYS A 446 -18.45 -50.37 -19.28
C LYS A 446 -17.37 -51.38 -18.90
N THR A 447 -16.10 -51.01 -18.99
CA THR A 447 -14.99 -51.88 -18.58
C THR A 447 -15.13 -52.24 -17.09
N PRO A 448 -15.06 -53.52 -16.71
CA PRO A 448 -15.08 -53.89 -15.30
C PRO A 448 -13.83 -53.41 -14.58
N THR A 449 -14.01 -52.59 -13.54
CA THR A 449 -12.94 -52.17 -12.62
C THR A 449 -12.95 -52.99 -11.33
N LYS A 450 -11.84 -53.00 -10.58
CA LYS A 450 -11.75 -53.61 -9.24
C LYS A 450 -12.92 -53.21 -8.34
N ALA A 451 -13.23 -51.91 -8.27
CA ALA A 451 -14.33 -51.37 -7.47
C ALA A 451 -15.70 -51.94 -7.91
N SER A 452 -15.97 -51.97 -9.22
CA SER A 452 -17.23 -52.50 -9.76
C SER A 452 -17.43 -54.01 -9.51
N VAL A 453 -16.35 -54.78 -9.42
CA VAL A 453 -16.38 -56.23 -9.17
C VAL A 453 -16.54 -56.52 -7.67
N GLU A 454 -15.82 -55.79 -6.82
CA GLU A 454 -15.90 -55.91 -5.35
C GLU A 454 -17.27 -55.43 -4.82
N ALA A 455 -17.81 -54.36 -5.40
CA ALA A 455 -19.11 -53.82 -5.02
C ALA A 455 -20.28 -54.78 -5.22
N LYS A 456 -20.22 -55.66 -6.23
CA LYS A 456 -21.26 -56.68 -6.49
C LYS A 456 -21.40 -57.68 -5.33
N LYS A 457 -20.41 -57.77 -4.45
CA LYS A 457 -20.42 -58.64 -3.26
C LYS A 457 -20.96 -57.94 -2.01
N LYS A 458 -21.33 -56.65 -2.10
CA LYS A 458 -21.74 -55.80 -0.98
C LYS A 458 -23.16 -55.28 -1.18
N THR A 459 -23.91 -55.12 -0.08
CA THR A 459 -25.22 -54.47 -0.07
C THR A 459 -25.08 -52.95 -0.17
N GLU A 460 -26.13 -52.24 -0.60
CA GLU A 460 -26.12 -50.76 -0.67
C GLU A 460 -25.84 -50.09 0.69
N GLU A 461 -26.33 -50.71 1.78
CA GLU A 461 -26.07 -50.23 3.14
C GLU A 461 -24.58 -50.35 3.50
N GLN A 462 -23.94 -51.49 3.18
CA GLN A 462 -22.49 -51.67 3.37
C GLN A 462 -21.65 -50.70 2.55
N LYS A 463 -22.07 -50.36 1.32
CA LYS A 463 -21.38 -49.38 0.47
C LYS A 463 -21.43 -47.97 1.08
N LEU A 464 -22.57 -47.60 1.67
CA LEU A 464 -22.74 -46.30 2.33
C LEU A 464 -21.95 -46.23 3.64
N ASP A 465 -21.95 -47.30 4.44
CA ASP A 465 -21.22 -47.35 5.70
C ASP A 465 -19.69 -47.25 5.50
N GLU A 466 -19.16 -47.81 4.42
CA GLU A 466 -17.74 -47.63 4.02
C GLU A 466 -17.36 -46.16 3.78
N TRP A 467 -18.29 -45.36 3.24
CA TRP A 467 -18.09 -43.93 3.05
C TRP A 467 -18.24 -43.15 4.36
N LYS A 468 -19.22 -43.50 5.20
CA LYS A 468 -19.41 -42.85 6.51
C LYS A 468 -18.20 -43.05 7.41
N ASP A 469 -17.72 -44.29 7.55
CA ASP A 469 -16.52 -44.61 8.36
C ASP A 469 -15.29 -43.83 7.88
N ARG A 470 -15.13 -43.65 6.56
CA ARG A 470 -14.03 -42.87 5.99
C ARG A 470 -14.16 -41.37 6.27
N LEU A 471 -15.37 -40.81 6.16
CA LEU A 471 -15.64 -39.39 6.40
C LEU A 471 -15.49 -39.03 7.89
N GLU A 472 -15.99 -39.88 8.80
CA GLU A 472 -15.81 -39.73 10.25
C GLU A 472 -14.34 -39.69 10.66
N LYS A 473 -13.52 -40.57 10.06
CA LYS A 473 -12.07 -40.61 10.31
C LYS A 473 -11.32 -39.43 9.71
N ALA A 474 -11.81 -38.88 8.59
CA ALA A 474 -11.16 -37.78 7.89
C ALA A 474 -11.43 -36.42 8.55
N ASP A 475 -12.65 -36.18 9.03
CA ASP A 475 -13.00 -34.94 9.73
C ASP A 475 -13.97 -35.20 10.90
N PRO A 476 -13.46 -35.30 12.14
CA PRO A 476 -14.27 -35.53 13.34
C PRO A 476 -15.24 -34.38 13.68
N LYS A 477 -15.24 -33.28 12.93
CA LYS A 477 -16.11 -32.12 13.15
C LYS A 477 -17.40 -32.16 12.33
N LEU A 478 -17.51 -33.08 11.36
CA LEU A 478 -18.75 -33.25 10.58
C LEU A 478 -19.86 -33.81 11.45
N THR A 479 -21.08 -33.33 11.27
CA THR A 479 -22.27 -33.88 11.93
C THR A 479 -22.72 -35.16 11.24
N ASP A 480 -23.40 -36.06 11.98
CA ASP A 480 -23.93 -37.32 11.42
C ASP A 480 -24.83 -37.10 10.19
N GLU A 481 -25.60 -35.99 10.19
CA GLU A 481 -26.45 -35.59 9.07
C GLU A 481 -25.63 -35.19 7.83
N GLU A 482 -24.55 -34.43 8.01
CA GLU A 482 -23.63 -34.05 6.93
C GLU A 482 -22.89 -35.26 6.36
N ILE A 483 -22.43 -36.17 7.23
CA ILE A 483 -21.73 -37.41 6.83
C ILE A 483 -22.65 -38.28 5.98
N ALA A 484 -23.93 -38.42 6.37
CA ALA A 484 -24.91 -39.16 5.59
C ALA A 484 -25.18 -38.53 4.21
N GLU A 485 -25.30 -37.20 4.13
CA GLU A 485 -25.52 -36.47 2.88
C GLU A 485 -24.32 -36.63 1.92
N ILE A 486 -23.11 -36.46 2.43
CA ILE A 486 -21.87 -36.58 1.65
C ILE A 486 -21.65 -38.02 1.16
N ALA A 487 -21.87 -39.01 2.04
CA ALA A 487 -21.72 -40.42 1.68
C ALA A 487 -22.67 -40.83 0.54
N GLN A 488 -23.92 -40.38 0.57
CA GLN A 488 -24.89 -40.63 -0.51
C GLN A 488 -24.47 -40.02 -1.86
N HIS A 489 -23.76 -38.88 -1.84
CA HIS A 489 -23.24 -38.28 -3.05
C HIS A 489 -22.02 -39.03 -3.57
N LYS A 490 -21.02 -39.26 -2.71
CA LYS A 490 -19.75 -39.91 -3.09
C LYS A 490 -19.95 -41.34 -3.58
N ALA A 491 -20.89 -42.10 -2.99
CA ALA A 491 -21.22 -43.45 -3.43
C ALA A 491 -21.71 -43.56 -4.88
N LYS A 492 -22.14 -42.45 -5.51
CA LYS A 492 -22.59 -42.41 -6.92
C LYS A 492 -21.47 -42.14 -7.90
N LEU A 493 -20.27 -41.80 -7.43
CA LEU A 493 -19.12 -41.50 -8.27
C LEU A 493 -18.43 -42.81 -8.68
N LYS A 494 -17.93 -42.87 -9.91
CA LYS A 494 -17.02 -43.94 -10.38
C LYS A 494 -15.60 -43.72 -9.90
N ILE A 495 -15.17 -42.46 -9.86
CA ILE A 495 -13.83 -42.08 -9.39
C ILE A 495 -13.91 -40.85 -8.48
N ASP A 496 -13.10 -40.80 -7.44
CA ASP A 496 -12.96 -39.65 -6.57
C ASP A 496 -11.53 -39.52 -6.06
N LYS A 497 -11.22 -38.39 -5.44
CA LYS A 497 -9.94 -38.18 -4.77
C LYS A 497 -10.13 -37.62 -3.38
N ASP A 498 -9.14 -37.86 -2.53
CA ASP A 498 -9.01 -37.23 -1.24
C ASP A 498 -7.54 -37.05 -0.85
N PHE A 499 -7.34 -36.47 0.33
CA PHE A 499 -6.03 -36.21 0.87
C PHE A 499 -5.88 -36.88 2.22
N SER A 500 -4.77 -37.56 2.43
CA SER A 500 -4.43 -38.19 3.70
C SER A 500 -2.94 -38.02 3.98
N THR A 501 -2.48 -38.51 5.13
CA THR A 501 -1.12 -38.35 5.60
C THR A 501 -0.61 -39.69 6.13
N TRP A 502 0.42 -40.26 5.50
CA TRP A 502 1.07 -41.48 5.96
C TRP A 502 2.58 -41.45 5.71
N PRO A 503 3.38 -42.20 6.51
CA PRO A 503 4.81 -42.32 6.28
C PRO A 503 5.09 -43.18 5.03
N GLY A 504 6.16 -42.85 4.31
CA GLY A 504 6.62 -43.63 3.15
C GLY A 504 6.93 -42.75 1.95
N GLU A 505 7.44 -43.38 0.90
CA GLU A 505 7.88 -42.74 -0.34
C GLU A 505 6.80 -42.75 -1.43
N GLN A 506 5.62 -43.28 -1.12
CA GLN A 506 4.49 -43.33 -2.04
C GLN A 506 3.76 -41.98 -2.02
N PHE A 507 3.63 -41.35 -3.20
CA PHE A 507 2.94 -40.07 -3.34
C PHE A 507 1.40 -40.21 -3.24
N PHE A 508 0.82 -41.24 -3.83
CA PHE A 508 -0.61 -41.52 -3.74
C PHE A 508 -0.90 -43.02 -3.72
N THR A 509 -2.05 -43.39 -3.17
CA THR A 509 -2.58 -44.76 -3.22
C THR A 509 -3.96 -44.78 -3.85
N VAL A 510 -4.35 -45.94 -4.38
CA VAL A 510 -5.65 -46.17 -5.03
C VAL A 510 -6.39 -47.21 -4.20
N GLU A 511 -7.55 -46.82 -3.68
CA GLU A 511 -8.41 -47.66 -2.84
C GLU A 511 -9.80 -47.81 -3.45
N THR A 512 -10.54 -48.82 -3.00
CA THR A 512 -11.94 -49.04 -3.40
C THR A 512 -12.88 -48.71 -2.24
N ARG A 513 -13.98 -48.01 -2.52
CA ARG A 513 -15.07 -47.73 -1.55
C ARG A 513 -16.41 -47.85 -2.24
N GLY A 514 -17.20 -48.84 -1.87
CA GLY A 514 -18.39 -49.21 -2.64
C GLY A 514 -18.03 -49.45 -4.12
N GLU A 515 -18.69 -48.72 -5.03
CA GLU A 515 -18.43 -48.75 -6.49
C GLU A 515 -17.41 -47.71 -6.96
N THR A 516 -16.84 -46.92 -6.05
CA THR A 516 -15.95 -45.80 -6.36
C THR A 516 -14.48 -46.19 -6.21
N THR A 517 -13.68 -45.85 -7.21
CA THR A 517 -12.21 -45.81 -7.12
C THR A 517 -11.78 -44.51 -6.45
N VAL A 518 -11.06 -44.57 -5.33
CA VAL A 518 -10.65 -43.40 -4.55
C VAL A 518 -9.14 -43.25 -4.57
N ILE A 519 -8.66 -42.08 -4.95
CA ILE A 519 -7.24 -41.73 -4.96
C ILE A 519 -6.93 -40.94 -3.72
N SER A 520 -6.12 -41.51 -2.84
CA SER A 520 -5.62 -40.80 -1.68
C SER A 520 -4.25 -40.22 -1.97
N ILE A 521 -4.12 -38.91 -1.84
CA ILE A 521 -2.86 -38.17 -2.06
C ILE A 521 -2.17 -37.95 -0.70
N ASN A 522 -0.88 -38.27 -0.63
CA ASN A 522 -0.07 -38.16 0.58
C ASN A 522 0.45 -36.74 0.78
N LYS A 523 -0.12 -36.03 1.76
CA LYS A 523 0.30 -34.67 2.12
C LYS A 523 1.73 -34.57 2.66
N ARG A 524 2.32 -35.69 3.12
CA ARG A 524 3.71 -35.71 3.62
C ARG A 524 4.76 -35.87 2.53
N HIS A 525 4.37 -36.23 1.32
CA HIS A 525 5.32 -36.48 0.26
C HIS A 525 5.89 -35.16 -0.29
N THR A 526 7.17 -35.12 -0.63
CA THR A 526 7.85 -33.90 -1.11
C THR A 526 7.18 -33.31 -2.36
N PHE A 527 6.66 -34.14 -3.27
CA PHE A 527 5.90 -33.63 -4.42
C PHE A 527 4.64 -32.85 -4.00
N PHE A 528 4.01 -33.22 -2.88
CA PHE A 528 2.86 -32.48 -2.36
C PHE A 528 3.30 -31.10 -1.87
N THR A 529 4.27 -31.05 -0.96
CA THR A 529 4.71 -29.80 -0.32
C THR A 529 5.38 -28.83 -1.30
N GLU A 530 6.07 -29.32 -2.33
CA GLU A 530 6.84 -28.48 -3.24
C GLU A 530 6.09 -28.05 -4.50
N LEU A 531 5.07 -28.79 -4.92
CA LEU A 531 4.35 -28.50 -6.16
C LEU A 531 2.85 -28.41 -5.92
N TYR A 532 2.26 -29.45 -5.32
CA TYR A 532 0.80 -29.55 -5.22
C TYR A 532 0.21 -28.49 -4.27
N GLU A 533 0.78 -28.33 -3.08
CA GLU A 533 0.37 -27.37 -2.06
C GLU A 533 0.56 -25.91 -2.50
N PRO A 534 1.72 -25.52 -3.07
CA PRO A 534 1.85 -24.20 -3.68
C PRO A 534 0.80 -23.94 -4.77
N LEU A 535 0.51 -24.89 -5.65
CA LEU A 535 -0.51 -24.71 -6.69
C LEU A 535 -1.93 -24.55 -6.11
N LEU A 536 -2.25 -25.23 -4.99
CA LEU A 536 -3.48 -25.01 -4.24
C LEU A 536 -3.51 -23.59 -3.64
N ASP A 537 -2.42 -23.16 -3.03
CA ASP A 537 -2.33 -21.88 -2.30
C ASP A 537 -2.30 -20.65 -3.23
N HIS A 538 -1.77 -20.80 -4.45
CA HIS A 538 -1.68 -19.72 -5.45
C HIS A 538 -2.99 -19.50 -6.23
N GLY A 539 -4.04 -20.31 -5.98
CA GLY A 539 -5.36 -20.16 -6.64
C GLY A 539 -5.35 -20.56 -8.12
N ASP A 540 -4.31 -21.24 -8.58
CA ASP A 540 -4.07 -21.66 -9.96
C ASP A 540 -4.89 -22.92 -10.31
N SER A 541 -6.21 -22.80 -10.14
CA SER A 541 -7.18 -23.90 -10.19
C SER A 541 -7.12 -24.73 -11.47
N LYS A 542 -6.66 -24.17 -12.59
CA LYS A 542 -6.48 -24.88 -13.86
C LYS A 542 -5.35 -25.92 -13.78
N PHE A 543 -4.24 -25.60 -13.15
CA PHE A 543 -3.08 -26.51 -13.06
C PHE A 543 -3.34 -27.61 -12.05
N VAL A 544 -3.95 -27.28 -10.91
CA VAL A 544 -4.41 -28.28 -9.93
C VAL A 544 -5.42 -29.23 -10.59
N GLN A 545 -6.45 -28.72 -11.27
CA GLN A 545 -7.43 -29.55 -11.99
C GLN A 545 -6.79 -30.46 -13.04
N ALA A 546 -5.77 -29.99 -13.77
CA ALA A 546 -5.07 -30.81 -14.75
C ALA A 546 -4.25 -31.93 -14.08
N LEU A 547 -3.60 -31.63 -12.96
CA LEU A 547 -2.85 -32.61 -12.17
C LEU A 547 -3.76 -33.66 -11.55
N ASP A 548 -4.94 -33.24 -11.10
CA ASP A 548 -5.97 -34.15 -10.60
C ASP A 548 -6.48 -35.10 -11.66
N LEU A 549 -6.81 -34.57 -12.85
CA LEU A 549 -7.24 -35.38 -13.98
C LEU A 549 -6.14 -36.36 -14.42
N LEU A 550 -4.87 -35.96 -14.35
CA LEU A 550 -3.75 -36.86 -14.64
C LEU A 550 -3.71 -38.03 -13.66
N MET A 551 -3.84 -37.78 -12.36
CA MET A 551 -3.87 -38.83 -11.34
C MET A 551 -5.14 -39.70 -11.45
N MET A 552 -6.30 -39.09 -11.73
CA MET A 552 -7.55 -39.79 -11.98
C MET A 552 -7.48 -40.73 -13.17
N ALA A 553 -6.88 -40.29 -14.28
CA ALA A 553 -6.64 -41.14 -15.43
C ALA A 553 -5.73 -42.34 -15.09
N TYR A 554 -4.68 -42.12 -14.29
CA TYR A 554 -3.80 -43.19 -13.84
C TYR A 554 -4.53 -44.21 -12.97
N ALA A 555 -5.31 -43.76 -11.99
CA ALA A 555 -6.02 -44.63 -11.07
C ALA A 555 -7.11 -45.44 -11.77
N GLU A 556 -7.81 -44.88 -12.76
CA GLU A 556 -8.79 -45.62 -13.55
C GLU A 556 -8.11 -46.69 -14.41
N ALA A 557 -6.99 -46.37 -15.06
CA ALA A 557 -6.22 -47.35 -15.84
C ALA A 557 -5.72 -48.51 -14.96
N GLU A 558 -5.27 -48.20 -13.74
CA GLU A 558 -4.92 -49.22 -12.75
C GLU A 558 -6.14 -50.05 -12.33
N ALA A 559 -7.29 -49.41 -12.13
CA ALA A 559 -8.51 -50.08 -11.72
C ALA A 559 -9.04 -51.08 -12.77
N GLU A 560 -8.79 -50.85 -14.06
CA GLU A 560 -9.06 -51.79 -15.15
C GLU A 560 -8.04 -52.95 -15.20
N LEU A 561 -6.78 -52.70 -14.83
CA LEU A 561 -5.68 -53.68 -14.81
C LEU A 561 -5.53 -54.41 -13.47
N TYR A 562 -6.64 -54.57 -12.74
CA TYR A 562 -6.65 -55.10 -11.37
C TYR A 562 -6.07 -56.52 -11.20
N SER A 563 -5.89 -57.27 -12.29
CA SER A 563 -5.17 -58.55 -12.29
C SER A 563 -3.67 -58.43 -11.99
N HIS A 564 -3.10 -57.22 -12.10
CA HIS A 564 -1.69 -56.91 -11.85
C HIS A 564 -1.51 -55.90 -10.69
N ALA A 565 -2.46 -55.87 -9.74
CA ALA A 565 -2.49 -54.87 -8.66
C ALA A 565 -1.16 -54.77 -7.87
N ASP A 566 -0.54 -55.90 -7.53
CA ASP A 566 0.71 -55.92 -6.77
C ASP A 566 1.89 -55.32 -7.57
N GLU A 567 1.92 -55.51 -8.89
CA GLU A 567 2.96 -54.95 -9.76
C GLU A 567 2.77 -53.44 -9.92
N LEU A 568 1.52 -52.99 -10.06
CA LEU A 568 1.16 -51.57 -10.18
C LEU A 568 1.45 -50.81 -8.87
N GLU A 569 1.22 -51.43 -7.72
CA GLU A 569 1.60 -50.85 -6.42
C GLU A 569 3.11 -50.67 -6.29
N GLN A 570 3.91 -51.67 -6.72
CA GLN A 570 5.37 -51.55 -6.75
C GLN A 570 5.84 -50.43 -7.69
N ILE A 571 5.20 -50.27 -8.85
CA ILE A 571 5.49 -49.18 -9.79
C ILE A 571 5.19 -47.83 -9.13
N ARG A 572 4.04 -47.65 -8.47
CA ARG A 572 3.71 -46.40 -7.77
C ARG A 572 4.72 -46.06 -6.67
N SER A 573 5.12 -47.05 -5.88
CA SER A 573 6.10 -46.84 -4.82
C SER A 573 7.46 -46.42 -5.37
N LYS A 574 7.95 -47.09 -6.42
CA LYS A 574 9.22 -46.73 -7.07
C LYS A 574 9.14 -45.35 -7.73
N TRP A 575 8.03 -45.06 -8.40
CA TRP A 575 7.81 -43.77 -9.03
C TRP A 575 7.81 -42.63 -8.00
N GLY A 576 7.10 -42.79 -6.88
CA GLY A 576 7.11 -41.84 -5.77
C GLY A 576 8.52 -41.59 -5.21
N HIS A 577 9.28 -42.66 -4.95
CA HIS A 577 10.69 -42.57 -4.55
C HIS A 577 11.53 -41.74 -5.51
N TYR A 578 11.45 -41.99 -6.83
CA TYR A 578 12.22 -41.24 -7.81
C TYR A 578 11.79 -39.78 -7.89
N VAL A 579 10.49 -39.50 -7.82
CA VAL A 579 9.98 -38.12 -7.80
C VAL A 579 10.53 -37.35 -6.59
N GLN A 580 10.48 -37.96 -5.40
CA GLN A 580 11.06 -37.38 -4.19
C GLN A 580 12.56 -37.12 -4.35
N LYS A 581 13.30 -38.09 -4.88
CA LYS A 581 14.75 -37.98 -5.11
C LYS A 581 15.10 -36.85 -6.09
N PHE A 582 14.37 -36.73 -7.20
CA PHE A 582 14.63 -35.70 -8.21
C PHE A 582 14.31 -34.30 -7.69
N LEU A 583 13.20 -34.13 -6.97
CA LEU A 583 12.86 -32.84 -6.37
C LEU A 583 13.85 -32.43 -5.29
N LYS A 584 14.37 -33.38 -4.50
CA LYS A 584 15.42 -33.08 -3.53
C LYS A 584 16.70 -32.59 -4.21
N ALA A 585 17.12 -33.26 -5.29
CA ALA A 585 18.29 -32.83 -6.05
C ALA A 585 18.11 -31.43 -6.67
N LEU A 586 16.93 -31.13 -7.22
CA LEU A 586 16.61 -29.81 -7.78
C LEU A 586 16.76 -28.67 -6.75
N LYS A 587 16.43 -28.94 -5.48
CA LYS A 587 16.62 -27.95 -4.39
C LYS A 587 18.07 -27.72 -4.01
N GLU A 588 18.93 -28.71 -4.21
CA GLU A 588 20.36 -28.59 -3.86
C GLU A 588 21.12 -27.77 -4.92
N GLU A 589 20.54 -27.56 -6.11
CA GLU A 589 21.09 -26.73 -7.20
C GLU A 589 20.54 -25.30 -7.25
N ALA A 590 19.45 -25.00 -6.53
CA ALA A 590 18.79 -23.70 -6.45
C ALA A 590 19.24 -22.90 -5.23
#